data_AF-A0A3R5UYA5-F1
#
_entry.id   AF-A0A3R5UYA5-F1
#
_cell.length_a   1.000
_cell.length_b   1.000
_cell.length_c   1.000
_cell.angle_alpha   90.00
_cell.angle_beta   90.00
_cell.angle_gamma   90.00
#
_symmetry.space_group_name_H-M   'P 1'
#
loop_
_entity.id
_entity.type
_entity.pdbx_description
1 polymer ?
#
loop_
_entity_poly.entity_id
_entity_poly.type
_entity_poly.pdbx_seq_one_letter_code
_entity_poly.pdbx_strand_id
1 'polypeptide(L)'
;MSGTIKFFHPEETFVYQVDKSFCKVVYLRKKNCLVLEIESTESLDHLAEDSLQNEFPKVVFSVDDFPIDVENKKKLPGKIYEIPESTVEVEDEEGEVEEVFYTNLSVNEDDFEINNNELKFDTSKSGKLHLVWTGEVEDFTEETDELIRFEVKCSLIDKKIELREESFHEA
;
A
#
# COMPACT_ATOMS: atom_id res chain seq x y z
N MET A 1 -9.87 -8.91 10.31
CA MET A 1 -8.63 -8.15 10.02
C MET A 1 -8.79 -6.77 10.65
N SER A 2 -7.72 -6.03 10.97
CA SER A 2 -7.87 -4.69 11.56
C SER A 2 -6.88 -3.73 10.94
N GLY A 3 -7.41 -2.77 10.20
CA GLY A 3 -6.69 -1.67 9.61
C GLY A 3 -7.66 -0.74 8.91
N THR A 4 -7.27 0.52 8.76
CA THR A 4 -8.08 1.55 8.11
C THR A 4 -7.24 2.27 7.07
N ILE A 5 -7.86 2.63 5.96
CA ILE A 5 -7.35 3.57 4.97
C ILE A 5 -8.24 4.80 5.04
N LYS A 6 -7.65 5.98 5.13
CA LYS A 6 -8.37 7.25 5.19
C LYS A 6 -7.89 8.17 4.09
N PHE A 7 -8.82 8.82 3.41
CA PHE A 7 -8.54 9.94 2.51
C PHE A 7 -9.21 11.19 3.09
N PHE A 8 -8.44 12.27 3.23
CA PHE A 8 -8.87 13.51 3.85
C PHE A 8 -9.31 14.51 2.77
N HIS A 9 -10.45 14.24 2.16
CA HIS A 9 -11.07 15.14 1.20
C HIS A 9 -11.66 16.39 1.91
N PRO A 10 -11.70 17.58 1.26
CA PRO A 10 -12.22 18.80 1.87
C PRO A 10 -13.69 18.71 2.33
N GLU A 11 -14.53 17.96 1.61
CA GLU A 11 -15.95 17.79 1.93
C GLU A 11 -16.19 16.74 3.02
N GLU A 12 -15.54 15.58 2.93
CA GLU A 12 -15.68 14.49 3.89
C GLU A 12 -14.40 13.63 3.99
N THR A 13 -14.27 12.83 5.05
CA THR A 13 -13.16 11.86 5.15
C THR A 13 -13.66 10.48 4.76
N PHE A 14 -13.14 9.94 3.65
CA PHE A 14 -13.44 8.58 3.23
C PHE A 14 -12.66 7.58 4.09
N VAL A 15 -13.35 6.60 4.69
CA VAL A 15 -12.74 5.62 5.61
C VAL A 15 -13.04 4.19 5.15
N TYR A 16 -12.02 3.54 4.61
CA TYR A 16 -12.09 2.14 4.19
C TYR A 16 -11.51 1.22 5.26
N GLN A 17 -12.04 0.00 5.34
CA GLN A 17 -11.43 -1.08 6.12
C GLN A 17 -10.42 -1.83 5.26
N VAL A 18 -9.32 -2.30 5.87
CA VAL A 18 -8.31 -3.11 5.18
C VAL A 18 -8.78 -4.57 5.10
N ASP A 19 -8.89 -5.10 3.88
CA ASP A 19 -9.20 -6.51 3.58
C ASP A 19 -7.95 -7.38 3.49
N LYS A 20 -6.87 -6.87 2.89
CA LYS A 20 -5.59 -7.58 2.78
C LYS A 20 -4.43 -6.66 3.05
N SER A 21 -3.39 -7.22 3.65
CA SER A 21 -2.12 -6.56 3.81
C SER A 21 -1.01 -7.58 3.65
N PHE A 22 -0.02 -7.24 2.84
CA PHE A 22 1.13 -8.06 2.52
C PHE A 22 2.40 -7.22 2.62
N CYS A 23 3.46 -7.81 3.17
CA CYS A 23 4.76 -7.18 3.26
C CYS A 23 5.86 -8.24 3.13
N LYS A 24 6.81 -7.98 2.23
CA LYS A 24 7.98 -8.82 2.01
C LYS A 24 9.20 -7.95 1.79
N VAL A 25 10.35 -8.50 2.17
CA VAL A 25 11.65 -7.99 1.76
C VAL A 25 12.24 -9.01 0.81
N VAL A 26 12.59 -8.57 -0.39
CA VAL A 26 13.20 -9.39 -1.44
C VAL A 26 14.60 -8.90 -1.73
N TYR A 27 15.47 -9.78 -2.21
CA TYR A 27 16.81 -9.39 -2.65
C TYR A 27 16.81 -9.32 -4.17
N LEU A 28 16.94 -8.12 -4.73
CA LEU A 28 16.89 -7.83 -6.16
C LEU A 28 18.04 -6.89 -6.54
N ARG A 29 18.71 -7.13 -7.69
CA ARG A 29 19.80 -6.28 -8.21
C ARG A 29 20.85 -5.91 -7.14
N LYS A 30 21.25 -6.89 -6.33
CA LYS A 30 22.21 -6.77 -5.21
C LYS A 30 21.78 -5.88 -4.02
N LYS A 31 20.51 -5.46 -3.96
CA LYS A 31 19.93 -4.65 -2.89
C LYS A 31 18.74 -5.40 -2.26
N ASN A 32 18.41 -5.05 -1.02
CA ASN A 32 17.15 -5.48 -0.42
C ASN A 32 16.08 -4.48 -0.84
N CYS A 33 14.94 -4.96 -1.31
CA CYS A 33 13.82 -4.15 -1.72
C CYS A 33 12.57 -4.51 -0.91
N LEU A 34 11.77 -3.51 -0.60
CA LEU A 34 10.47 -3.63 0.02
C LEU A 34 9.42 -3.91 -1.07
N VAL A 35 8.59 -4.92 -0.81
CA VAL A 35 7.37 -5.19 -1.57
C VAL A 35 6.20 -5.16 -0.58
N LEU A 36 5.23 -4.29 -0.82
CA LEU A 36 4.09 -4.04 0.04
C LEU A 36 2.82 -4.00 -0.81
N GLU A 37 1.74 -4.60 -0.33
CA GLU A 37 0.41 -4.47 -0.95
C GLU A 37 -0.63 -4.35 0.16
N ILE A 38 -1.53 -3.38 0.05
CA ILE A 38 -2.64 -3.16 0.99
C ILE A 38 -3.91 -2.93 0.20
N GLU A 39 -4.90 -3.75 0.45
CA GLU A 39 -6.17 -3.78 -0.29
C GLU A 39 -7.32 -3.44 0.67
N SER A 40 -8.21 -2.55 0.25
CA SER A 40 -9.43 -2.24 1.00
C SER A 40 -10.56 -3.25 0.77
N THR A 41 -11.54 -3.23 1.67
CA THR A 41 -12.86 -3.77 1.41
C THR A 41 -13.62 -2.89 0.40
N GLU A 42 -14.59 -3.47 -0.29
CA GLU A 42 -15.55 -2.79 -1.19
C GLU A 42 -16.70 -2.12 -0.40
N SER A 43 -16.42 -1.64 0.82
CA SER A 43 -17.44 -1.10 1.72
C SER A 43 -16.84 -0.05 2.64
N LEU A 44 -17.53 1.09 2.82
CA LEU A 44 -17.21 2.09 3.82
C LEU A 44 -17.96 1.82 5.14
N ASP A 45 -17.32 2.19 6.25
CA ASP A 45 -17.95 2.18 7.57
C ASP A 45 -18.83 3.45 7.70
N HIS A 46 -20.07 3.39 7.23
CA HIS A 46 -20.97 4.55 7.27
C HIS A 46 -21.50 4.81 8.69
N LEU A 47 -21.15 5.97 9.25
CA LEU A 47 -21.84 6.62 10.38
C LEU A 47 -22.88 7.63 9.86
N ALA A 48 -23.88 7.20 9.09
CA ALA A 48 -25.16 7.92 8.94
C ALA A 48 -26.21 7.02 8.25
N GLU A 49 -27.40 6.94 8.84
CA GLU A 49 -28.55 6.12 8.44
C GLU A 49 -29.22 6.47 7.08
N ASP A 50 -28.60 7.28 6.21
CA ASP A 50 -29.29 7.81 5.01
C ASP A 50 -28.50 7.70 3.69
N SER A 51 -27.44 6.90 3.63
CA SER A 51 -26.70 6.69 2.38
C SER A 51 -27.23 5.48 1.62
N LEU A 52 -28.09 5.74 0.64
CA LEU A 52 -28.33 4.86 -0.50
C LEU A 52 -27.00 4.27 -0.99
N GLN A 53 -26.92 2.94 -1.07
CA GLN A 53 -25.97 2.11 -1.84
C GLN A 53 -24.85 2.86 -2.61
N ASN A 54 -23.91 3.47 -1.91
CA ASN A 54 -22.69 3.94 -2.56
C ASN A 54 -21.70 2.77 -2.49
N GLU A 55 -21.62 2.01 -3.59
CA GLU A 55 -20.52 1.09 -3.83
C GLU A 55 -19.26 1.94 -4.02
N PHE A 56 -18.49 2.15 -2.95
CA PHE A 56 -17.24 2.90 -3.03
C PHE A 56 -16.15 2.06 -3.69
N PRO A 57 -15.29 2.71 -4.49
CA PRO A 57 -14.27 2.01 -5.25
C PRO A 57 -13.33 1.26 -4.32
N LYS A 58 -12.92 0.07 -4.76
CA LYS A 58 -11.87 -0.66 -4.06
C LYS A 58 -10.54 0.03 -4.30
N VAL A 59 -9.75 0.19 -3.25
CA VAL A 59 -8.43 0.81 -3.33
C VAL A 59 -7.32 -0.19 -3.00
N VAL A 60 -6.24 -0.15 -3.78
CA VAL A 60 -5.06 -1.00 -3.61
C VAL A 60 -3.81 -0.13 -3.62
N PHE A 61 -3.09 -0.12 -2.51
CA PHE A 61 -1.80 0.54 -2.40
C PHE A 61 -0.68 -0.47 -2.61
N SER A 62 0.31 -0.14 -3.45
CA SER A 62 1.50 -0.96 -3.62
C SER A 62 2.80 -0.19 -3.43
N VAL A 63 3.80 -0.89 -2.90
CA VAL A 63 5.21 -0.49 -2.97
C VAL A 63 5.94 -1.63 -3.66
N ASP A 64 6.67 -1.32 -4.73
CA ASP A 64 7.36 -2.30 -5.55
C ASP A 64 8.82 -1.90 -5.72
N ASP A 65 9.73 -2.88 -5.56
CA ASP A 65 11.17 -2.73 -5.76
C ASP A 65 11.88 -1.56 -5.02
N PHE A 66 11.26 -0.97 -3.99
CA PHE A 66 11.82 0.16 -3.26
C PHE A 66 13.01 -0.27 -2.37
N PRO A 67 14.22 0.29 -2.55
CA PRO A 67 15.42 -0.14 -1.82
C PRO A 67 15.38 0.20 -0.33
N ILE A 68 15.77 -0.75 0.52
CA ILE A 68 15.80 -0.60 1.98
C ILE A 68 17.11 -1.11 2.60
N ASP A 69 17.43 -0.63 3.81
CA ASP A 69 18.69 -0.96 4.51
C ASP A 69 18.63 -2.25 5.35
N VAL A 70 17.53 -3.00 5.29
CA VAL A 70 17.32 -4.20 6.10
C VAL A 70 17.19 -5.47 5.27
N GLU A 71 17.74 -6.56 5.77
CA GLU A 71 17.81 -7.84 5.06
C GLU A 71 16.50 -8.65 5.09
N ASN A 72 15.61 -8.36 6.04
CA ASN A 72 14.33 -9.06 6.16
C ASN A 72 13.32 -8.26 6.98
N LYS A 73 12.04 -8.60 6.81
CA LYS A 73 10.89 -7.95 7.48
C LYS A 73 11.01 -7.84 9.01
N LYS A 74 11.73 -8.76 9.70
CA LYS A 74 11.83 -8.74 11.17
C LYS A 74 12.65 -7.56 11.68
N LYS A 75 13.41 -6.91 10.79
CA LYS A 75 14.23 -5.73 11.08
C LYS A 75 13.55 -4.42 10.67
N LEU A 76 12.33 -4.47 10.13
CA LEU A 76 11.53 -3.28 9.82
C LEU A 76 11.05 -2.49 11.04
N PRO A 77 10.71 -3.09 12.20
CA PRO A 77 10.24 -2.30 13.34
C PRO A 77 11.19 -1.17 13.75
N GLY A 78 10.65 0.04 13.91
CA GLY A 78 11.39 1.26 14.20
C GLY A 78 11.99 1.96 12.98
N LYS A 79 11.80 1.41 11.77
CA LYS A 79 12.24 2.04 10.52
C LYS A 79 11.19 2.98 9.96
N ILE A 80 11.68 4.04 9.32
CA ILE A 80 10.90 5.01 8.57
C ILE A 80 11.56 5.08 7.20
N TYR A 81 10.76 4.95 6.14
CA TYR A 81 11.22 5.13 4.77
C TYR A 81 10.38 6.21 4.11
N GLU A 82 11.04 7.15 3.45
CA GLU A 82 10.42 8.25 2.72
C GLU A 82 10.56 7.98 1.22
N ILE A 83 9.44 8.06 0.49
CA ILE A 83 9.38 7.90 -0.97
C ILE A 83 8.71 9.17 -1.53
N PRO A 84 9.49 10.21 -1.83
CA PRO A 84 8.96 11.53 -2.17
C PRO A 84 8.19 11.53 -3.49
N GLU A 85 8.65 10.75 -4.47
CA GLU A 85 8.06 10.64 -5.80
C GLU A 85 7.75 9.18 -6.10
N SER A 86 6.56 8.92 -6.65
CA SER A 86 6.13 7.59 -7.12
C SER A 86 7.07 7.03 -8.18
N THR A 87 7.59 7.90 -9.03
CA THR A 87 8.41 7.57 -10.19
C THR A 87 9.73 8.35 -10.11
N VAL A 88 10.85 7.67 -10.37
CA VAL A 88 12.18 8.31 -10.42
C VAL A 88 12.95 7.89 -11.65
N GLU A 89 13.71 8.81 -12.22
CA GLU A 89 14.68 8.52 -13.27
C GLU A 89 16.00 8.04 -12.65
N VAL A 90 16.46 6.85 -13.07
CA VAL A 90 17.71 6.25 -12.60
C VAL A 90 18.62 5.99 -13.79
N GLU A 91 19.83 6.54 -13.75
CA GLU A 91 20.88 6.21 -14.72
C GLU A 91 21.52 4.86 -14.36
N ASP A 92 21.58 3.95 -15.34
CA ASP A 92 22.19 2.63 -15.18
C ASP A 92 23.73 2.66 -15.33
N GLU A 93 24.37 1.49 -15.29
CA GLU A 93 25.84 1.39 -15.42
C GLU A 93 26.34 1.73 -16.83
N GLU A 94 25.46 1.77 -17.83
CA GLU A 94 25.74 2.08 -19.24
C GLU A 94 25.44 3.54 -19.60
N GLY A 95 24.87 4.32 -18.66
CA GLY A 95 24.50 5.72 -18.85
C GLY A 95 23.11 5.90 -19.47
N GLU A 96 22.29 4.85 -19.50
CA GLU A 96 20.91 4.91 -19.96
C GLU A 96 19.99 5.31 -18.80
N VAL A 97 19.06 6.23 -19.04
CA VAL A 97 18.09 6.67 -18.04
C VAL A 97 16.86 5.74 -18.11
N GLU A 98 16.57 5.04 -17.03
CA GLU A 98 15.38 4.22 -16.86
C GLU A 98 14.42 4.85 -15.85
N GLU A 99 13.11 4.83 -16.14
CA GLU A 99 12.08 5.22 -15.18
C GLU A 99 11.75 4.03 -14.26
N VAL A 100 11.80 4.27 -12.95
CA VAL A 100 11.50 3.28 -11.91
C VAL A 100 10.30 3.74 -11.10
N PHE A 101 9.31 2.86 -10.99
CA PHE A 101 8.07 3.09 -10.25
C PHE A 101 8.15 2.40 -8.88
N TYR A 102 8.01 3.16 -7.81
CA TYR A 102 8.09 2.66 -6.44
C TYR A 102 6.75 2.53 -5.74
N THR A 103 5.80 3.41 -6.02
CA THR A 103 4.51 3.43 -5.31
C THR A 103 3.37 3.73 -6.24
N ASN A 104 2.25 3.05 -6.03
CA ASN A 104 1.04 3.23 -6.82
C ASN A 104 -0.22 3.10 -5.94
N LEU A 105 -1.29 3.78 -6.34
CA LEU A 105 -2.64 3.56 -5.84
C LEU A 105 -3.55 3.15 -7.02
N SER A 106 -4.11 1.95 -6.97
CA SER A 106 -5.17 1.56 -7.90
C SER A 106 -6.55 1.78 -7.26
N VAL A 107 -7.45 2.45 -7.97
CA VAL A 107 -8.84 2.71 -7.59
C VAL A 107 -9.74 2.20 -8.72
N ASN A 108 -10.51 1.13 -8.49
CA ASN A 108 -11.37 0.53 -9.53
C ASN A 108 -10.67 0.24 -10.88
N GLU A 109 -9.40 -0.20 -10.84
CA GLU A 109 -8.55 -0.47 -12.01
C GLU A 109 -7.89 0.75 -12.67
N ASP A 110 -8.23 1.97 -12.26
CA ASP A 110 -7.48 3.17 -12.62
C ASP A 110 -6.29 3.37 -11.69
N ASP A 111 -5.14 3.75 -12.23
CA ASP A 111 -3.89 3.94 -11.48
C ASP A 111 -3.63 5.43 -11.21
N PHE A 112 -3.31 5.74 -9.96
CA PHE A 112 -3.04 7.08 -9.45
C PHE A 112 -1.65 7.14 -8.83
N GLU A 113 -0.92 8.19 -9.18
CA GLU A 113 0.38 8.46 -8.57
C GLU A 113 0.22 8.96 -7.13
N ILE A 114 0.99 8.36 -6.23
CA ILE A 114 1.04 8.75 -4.83
C ILE A 114 2.42 9.27 -4.48
N ASN A 115 2.48 10.46 -3.90
CA ASN A 115 3.70 11.20 -3.63
C ASN A 115 3.82 11.54 -2.14
N ASN A 116 4.98 12.05 -1.74
CA ASN A 116 5.30 12.43 -0.36
C ASN A 116 5.02 11.28 0.64
N ASN A 117 5.32 10.05 0.22
CA ASN A 117 5.02 8.87 1.02
C ASN A 117 5.98 8.74 2.20
N GLU A 118 5.42 8.40 3.36
CA GLU A 118 6.18 8.06 4.56
C GLU A 118 5.68 6.74 5.12
N LEU A 119 6.53 5.72 5.12
CA LEU A 119 6.26 4.36 5.59
C LEU A 119 6.89 4.17 6.97
N LYS A 120 6.07 4.19 8.02
CA LYS A 120 6.49 3.98 9.42
C LYS A 120 6.15 2.59 9.91
N PHE A 121 7.18 1.80 10.22
CA PHE A 121 7.03 0.43 10.70
C PHE A 121 7.20 0.36 12.21
N ASP A 122 6.26 -0.30 12.90
CA ASP A 122 6.31 -0.50 14.35
C ASP A 122 5.90 -1.94 14.72
N THR A 123 5.99 -2.29 16.00
CA THR A 123 5.51 -3.58 16.52
C THR A 123 4.37 -3.35 17.50
N SER A 124 3.19 -3.87 17.17
CA SER A 124 2.06 -3.85 18.09
C SER A 124 2.39 -4.58 19.40
N LYS A 125 1.61 -4.32 20.46
CA LYS A 125 1.71 -5.04 21.75
C LYS A 125 1.63 -6.57 21.62
N SER A 126 1.07 -7.07 20.51
CA SER A 126 0.95 -8.51 20.21
C SER A 126 2.15 -9.10 19.44
N GLY A 127 3.19 -8.30 19.18
CA GLY A 127 4.38 -8.73 18.44
C GLY A 127 4.20 -8.72 16.91
N LYS A 128 3.06 -8.26 16.41
CA LYS A 128 2.78 -8.16 14.97
C LYS A 128 3.35 -6.87 14.39
N LEU A 129 3.93 -6.95 13.20
CA LEU A 129 4.41 -5.81 12.43
C LEU A 129 3.21 -4.93 12.06
N HIS A 130 3.33 -3.63 12.30
CA HIS A 130 2.33 -2.62 12.00
C HIS A 130 2.94 -1.58 11.08
N LEU A 131 2.14 -1.07 10.16
CA LEU A 131 2.49 0.01 9.25
C LEU A 131 1.57 1.21 9.50
N VAL A 132 2.16 2.40 9.55
CA VAL A 132 1.49 3.66 9.29
C VAL A 132 2.08 4.22 8.01
N TRP A 133 1.26 4.39 6.97
CA TRP A 133 1.66 4.97 5.69
C TRP A 133 0.85 6.22 5.43
N THR A 134 1.52 7.35 5.26
CA THR A 134 0.91 8.62 4.87
C THR A 134 1.49 9.12 3.57
N GLY A 135 0.71 9.88 2.81
CA GLY A 135 1.15 10.52 1.58
C GLY A 135 0.05 11.39 1.00
N GLU A 136 0.25 11.78 -0.25
CA GLU A 136 -0.67 12.61 -1.04
C GLU A 136 -0.96 11.92 -2.37
N VAL A 137 -2.19 12.04 -2.85
CA VAL A 137 -2.67 11.49 -4.12
C VAL A 137 -3.55 12.50 -4.82
N GLU A 138 -3.62 12.45 -6.16
CA GLU A 138 -4.63 13.20 -6.91
C GLU A 138 -6.04 12.81 -6.45
N ASP A 139 -6.92 13.80 -6.40
CA ASP A 139 -8.30 13.59 -6.05
C ASP A 139 -8.99 12.71 -7.10
N PHE A 140 -9.25 11.45 -6.75
CA PHE A 140 -9.95 10.50 -7.59
C PHE A 140 -11.48 10.55 -7.40
N THR A 141 -11.99 11.42 -6.52
CA THR A 141 -13.41 11.53 -6.22
C THR A 141 -14.09 12.66 -6.95
N GLU A 142 -13.33 13.71 -7.27
CA GLU A 142 -13.74 14.79 -8.15
C GLU A 142 -12.78 14.86 -9.36
N GLU A 143 -13.24 15.30 -10.53
CA GLU A 143 -12.38 15.51 -11.70
C GLU A 143 -11.49 16.78 -11.52
N THR A 144 -10.62 16.79 -10.51
CA THR A 144 -9.77 17.93 -10.13
C THR A 144 -8.30 17.54 -10.00
N ASP A 145 -7.39 18.48 -10.30
CA ASP A 145 -5.95 18.33 -10.06
C ASP A 145 -5.54 18.62 -8.60
N GLU A 146 -6.47 18.63 -7.65
CA GLU A 146 -6.14 18.86 -6.24
C GLU A 146 -5.54 17.59 -5.61
N LEU A 147 -4.57 17.78 -4.70
CA LEU A 147 -4.00 16.66 -3.96
C LEU A 147 -4.71 16.49 -2.63
N ILE A 148 -5.15 15.27 -2.35
CA ILE A 148 -5.72 14.88 -1.07
C ILE A 148 -4.73 14.03 -0.28
N ARG A 149 -4.73 14.21 1.04
CA ARG A 149 -3.89 13.41 1.94
C ARG A 149 -4.52 12.08 2.23
N PHE A 150 -3.69 11.05 2.42
CA PHE A 150 -4.13 9.76 2.91
C PHE A 150 -3.37 9.29 4.15
N GLU A 151 -3.99 8.39 4.90
CA GLU A 151 -3.40 7.66 6.01
C GLU A 151 -3.87 6.20 6.00
N VAL A 152 -2.93 5.27 5.84
CA VAL A 152 -3.14 3.83 5.99
C VAL A 152 -2.55 3.38 7.33
N LYS A 153 -3.35 2.68 8.13
CA LYS A 153 -2.91 2.03 9.38
C LYS A 153 -3.32 0.59 9.37
N CYS A 154 -2.38 -0.34 9.34
CA CYS A 154 -2.71 -1.76 9.35
C CYS A 154 -1.65 -2.65 10.01
N SER A 155 -2.09 -3.81 10.50
CA SER A 155 -1.17 -4.91 10.79
C SER A 155 -0.76 -5.59 9.49
N LEU A 156 0.53 -5.84 9.29
CA LEU A 156 1.06 -6.56 8.14
C LEU A 156 1.06 -8.07 8.43
N ILE A 157 0.41 -8.84 7.56
CA ILE A 157 0.24 -10.28 7.75
C ILE A 157 1.11 -11.03 6.74
N ASP A 158 1.84 -12.01 7.25
CA ASP A 158 2.41 -13.04 6.39
C ASP A 158 1.29 -13.92 5.86
N LYS A 159 0.91 -13.76 4.60
CA LYS A 159 0.23 -14.85 3.91
C LYS A 159 1.19 -16.06 3.94
N LYS A 160 0.87 -17.07 4.76
CA LYS A 160 1.28 -18.43 4.43
C LYS A 160 0.60 -18.73 3.10
N ILE A 161 1.38 -18.94 2.05
CA ILE A 161 0.86 -19.53 0.82
C ILE A 161 0.34 -20.91 1.22
N GLU A 162 -0.98 -21.07 1.30
CA GLU A 162 -1.58 -22.40 1.38
C GLU A 162 -1.49 -22.98 -0.04
N LEU A 163 -0.43 -23.74 -0.30
CA LEU A 163 -0.37 -24.59 -1.48
C LEU A 163 -1.53 -25.58 -1.35
N ARG A 164 -2.62 -25.38 -2.12
CA ARG A 164 -3.61 -26.45 -2.31
C ARG A 164 -2.89 -27.57 -3.04
N GLU A 165 -2.62 -28.66 -2.34
CA GLU A 165 -2.33 -29.94 -2.99
C GLU A 165 -3.60 -30.35 -3.75
N GLU A 166 -3.70 -29.96 -5.02
CA GLU A 166 -4.65 -30.58 -5.94
C GLU A 166 -4.20 -32.03 -6.12
N SER A 167 -4.81 -32.92 -5.34
CA SER A 167 -4.66 -34.36 -5.52
C SER A 167 -5.31 -34.73 -6.84
N PHE A 168 -4.50 -34.83 -7.90
CA PHE A 168 -4.89 -35.53 -9.12
C PHE A 168 -5.18 -36.99 -8.73
N HIS A 169 -6.47 -37.32 -8.59
CA HIS A 169 -6.91 -38.71 -8.70
C HIS A 169 -6.88 -39.06 -10.19
N GLU A 170 -5.82 -39.74 -10.62
CA GLU A 170 -5.88 -40.54 -11.83
C GLU A 170 -6.94 -41.64 -11.62
N ALA A 171 -7.96 -41.63 -12.47
CA ALA A 171 -9.00 -42.65 -12.57
C ALA A 171 -8.66 -43.63 -13.70
#